data_AF-A0A223P0P9-F1
#
_entry.id   AF-A0A223P0P9-F1
#
_cell.length_a   1.000
_cell.length_b   1.000
_cell.length_c   1.000
_cell.angle_alpha   90.00
_cell.angle_beta   90.00
_cell.angle_gamma   90.00
#
_symmetry.space_group_name_H-M   'P 1'
#
loop_
_entity.id
_entity.type
_entity.pdbx_description
1 polymer ?
#
loop_
_entity_poly.entity_id
_entity_poly.type
_entity_poly.pdbx_seq_one_letter_code
_entity_poly.pdbx_strand_id
1 'polypeptide(L)'
;MKKYLLVLAVALSMSASFAFKIDTGHLKGYIDDSMCASSKTPMCTPETRVACAKKCLKSGAAAVLVVGDKVYKVSNQKSVLKYAGKNVSVDGKITGDTIEVTKVTEEKS
;
A
#
# COMPACT_ATOMS: atom_id res chain seq x y z
N MET A 1 53.40 -7.22 -8.20
CA MET A 1 52.37 -8.20 -7.78
C MET A 1 52.12 -8.14 -6.27
N LYS A 2 51.78 -6.97 -5.72
CA LYS A 2 51.60 -6.77 -4.28
C LYS A 2 50.51 -5.76 -3.91
N LYS A 3 49.82 -5.23 -4.93
CA LYS A 3 48.69 -4.28 -4.80
C LYS A 3 47.32 -4.94 -4.93
N TYR A 4 47.28 -6.23 -5.29
CA TYR A 4 46.04 -7.00 -5.47
C TYR A 4 45.69 -7.86 -4.25
N LEU A 5 46.54 -7.90 -3.22
CA LEU A 5 46.33 -8.67 -1.99
C LEU A 5 45.47 -7.93 -0.94
N LEU A 6 45.05 -6.69 -1.22
CA LEU A 6 44.21 -5.88 -0.32
C LEU A 6 42.79 -5.65 -0.86
N VAL A 7 42.45 -6.20 -2.03
CA VAL A 7 41.14 -5.99 -2.69
C VAL A 7 40.18 -7.18 -2.46
N LEU A 8 40.64 -8.28 -1.85
CA LEU A 8 39.86 -9.51 -1.71
C LEU A 8 39.03 -9.64 -0.41
N ALA A 9 39.00 -8.61 0.46
CA ALA A 9 38.38 -8.71 1.79
C ALA A 9 37.08 -7.91 1.98
N VAL A 10 36.58 -7.18 0.97
CA VAL A 10 35.43 -6.25 1.11
C VAL A 10 34.21 -6.68 0.27
N ALA A 11 34.22 -7.88 -0.31
CA ALA A 11 33.13 -8.34 -1.19
C ALA A 11 32.07 -9.23 -0.50
N LEU A 12 32.12 -9.40 0.83
CA LEU A 12 31.35 -10.47 1.51
C LEU A 12 30.38 -10.04 2.62
N SER A 13 29.90 -8.80 2.66
CA SER A 13 29.00 -8.37 3.76
C SER A 13 27.89 -7.39 3.38
N MET A 14 27.17 -7.65 2.28
CA MET A 14 25.89 -6.99 1.99
C MET A 14 24.78 -7.99 1.68
N SER A 15 24.71 -9.10 2.42
CA SER A 15 23.44 -9.78 2.65
C SER A 15 22.73 -9.09 3.83
N ALA A 16 22.27 -7.86 3.60
CA ALA A 16 21.25 -7.26 4.44
C ALA A 16 19.98 -8.09 4.25
N SER A 17 19.82 -9.11 5.08
CA SER A 17 18.56 -9.80 5.26
C SER A 17 17.56 -8.73 5.69
N PHE A 18 16.75 -8.23 4.75
CA PHE A 18 15.55 -7.47 5.07
C PHE A 18 14.63 -8.45 5.80
N ALA A 19 14.81 -8.54 7.12
CA ALA A 19 13.84 -9.15 8.01
C ALA A 19 12.62 -8.25 7.97
N PHE A 20 11.76 -8.45 6.97
CA PHE A 20 10.46 -7.83 6.91
C PHE A 20 9.71 -8.27 8.17
N LYS A 21 9.58 -7.35 9.13
CA LYS A 21 8.67 -7.53 10.25
C LYS A 21 7.27 -7.61 9.65
N ILE A 22 6.68 -8.80 9.71
CA ILE A 22 5.28 -9.02 9.38
C ILE A 22 4.50 -8.54 10.59
N ASP A 23 4.00 -7.31 10.52
CA ASP A 23 3.12 -6.77 11.55
C ASP A 23 1.67 -7.09 11.16
N THR A 24 0.93 -7.80 11.99
CA THR A 24 -0.51 -8.00 11.78
C THR A 24 -1.23 -6.76 12.28
N GLY A 25 -1.65 -5.92 11.35
CA GLY A 25 -2.24 -4.61 11.64
C GLY A 25 -3.73 -4.56 11.34
N HIS A 26 -4.47 -3.93 12.26
CA HIS A 26 -5.83 -3.45 12.03
C HIS A 26 -5.75 -1.98 11.60
N LEU A 27 -6.11 -1.69 10.35
CA LEU A 27 -6.01 -0.35 9.76
C LEU A 27 -7.40 0.18 9.41
N LYS A 28 -7.70 1.40 9.81
CA LYS A 28 -8.95 2.09 9.43
C LYS A 28 -8.63 3.24 8.49
N GLY A 29 -9.28 3.25 7.34
CA GLY A 29 -8.99 4.22 6.30
C GLY A 29 -10.01 4.18 5.19
N TYR A 30 -9.62 4.62 3.99
CA TYR A 30 -10.45 4.50 2.81
C TYR A 30 -9.63 3.94 1.65
N ILE A 31 -10.31 3.23 0.75
CA ILE A 31 -9.69 2.75 -0.48
C ILE A 31 -9.69 3.86 -1.51
N ASP A 32 -8.52 4.21 -2.01
CA ASP A 32 -8.36 5.17 -3.10
C ASP A 32 -7.47 4.58 -4.20
N ASP A 33 -7.41 5.26 -5.34
CA ASP A 33 -6.42 4.94 -6.36
C ASP A 33 -5.06 5.57 -6.03
N SER A 34 -3.98 4.91 -6.45
CA SER A 34 -2.60 5.34 -6.17
C SER A 34 -2.27 6.75 -6.67
N MET A 35 -2.98 7.26 -7.69
CA MET A 35 -2.76 8.59 -8.24
C MET A 35 -3.39 9.64 -7.33
N CYS A 36 -4.64 9.43 -6.91
CA CYS A 36 -5.35 10.29 -5.98
C CYS A 36 -4.70 10.27 -4.58
N ALA A 37 -4.28 9.11 -4.09
CA ALA A 37 -3.62 8.98 -2.79
C ALA A 37 -2.25 9.69 -2.73
N SER A 38 -1.59 9.88 -3.87
CA SER A 38 -0.32 10.61 -3.96
C SER A 38 -0.53 12.12 -4.16
N SER A 39 -1.76 12.54 -4.47
CA SER A 39 -2.11 13.94 -4.70
C SER A 39 -2.44 14.64 -3.38
N LYS A 40 -1.86 15.81 -3.17
CA LYS A 40 -2.26 16.70 -2.05
C LYS A 40 -3.59 17.40 -2.30
N THR A 41 -4.08 17.36 -3.53
CA THR A 41 -5.36 17.98 -3.92
C THR A 41 -6.33 16.87 -4.30
N PRO A 42 -7.46 16.72 -3.59
CA PRO A 42 -8.47 15.73 -3.94
C PRO A 42 -9.05 16.06 -5.32
N MET A 43 -8.92 15.14 -6.27
CA MET A 43 -9.53 15.28 -7.59
C MET A 43 -11.07 15.15 -7.56
N CYS A 44 -11.59 14.54 -6.49
CA CYS A 44 -12.99 14.18 -6.36
C CYS A 44 -13.53 14.63 -5.00
N THR A 45 -14.75 15.14 -4.99
CA THR A 45 -15.47 15.54 -3.76
C THR A 45 -15.83 14.29 -2.94
N PRO A 46 -16.10 14.42 -1.63
CA PRO A 46 -16.58 13.29 -0.82
C PRO A 46 -17.77 12.55 -1.45
N GLU A 47 -18.69 13.29 -2.07
CA GLU A 47 -19.88 12.74 -2.74
C GLU A 47 -19.54 11.96 -4.02
N THR A 48 -18.49 12.36 -4.75
CA THR A 48 -18.10 11.75 -6.03
C THR A 48 -16.97 10.73 -5.89
N ARG A 49 -16.35 10.62 -4.71
CA ARG A 49 -15.18 9.76 -4.42
C ARG A 49 -15.39 8.30 -4.81
N VAL A 50 -16.56 7.72 -4.48
CA VAL A 50 -16.87 6.31 -4.80
C VAL A 50 -16.92 6.08 -6.32
N ALA A 51 -17.58 6.97 -7.07
CA ALA A 51 -17.70 6.84 -8.52
C ALA A 51 -16.35 7.06 -9.21
N CYS A 52 -15.59 8.04 -8.72
CA CYS A 52 -14.26 8.41 -9.16
C CYS A 52 -13.26 7.25 -8.98
N ALA A 53 -13.10 6.76 -7.75
CA ALA A 53 -12.21 5.63 -7.45
C ALA A 53 -12.61 4.37 -8.24
N LYS A 54 -13.90 4.04 -8.34
CA LYS A 54 -14.35 2.91 -9.17
C LYS A 54 -13.94 3.05 -10.63
N LYS A 55 -14.00 4.26 -11.20
CA LYS A 55 -13.60 4.52 -12.59
C LYS A 55 -12.08 4.34 -12.75
N CYS A 56 -11.29 4.89 -11.83
CA CYS A 56 -9.82 4.74 -11.84
C CYS A 56 -9.40 3.28 -11.73
N LEU A 57 -9.95 2.54 -10.75
CA LEU A 57 -9.59 1.13 -10.55
C LEU A 57 -10.05 0.24 -11.72
N LYS A 58 -11.21 0.53 -12.33
CA LYS A 58 -11.66 -0.15 -13.57
C LYS A 58 -10.75 0.14 -14.77
N SER A 59 -10.13 1.32 -14.79
CA SER A 59 -9.19 1.73 -15.86
C SER A 59 -7.79 1.14 -15.65
N GLY A 60 -7.56 0.37 -14.58
CA GLY A 60 -6.28 -0.28 -14.28
C GLY A 60 -5.41 0.45 -13.26
N ALA A 61 -5.91 1.49 -12.59
CA ALA A 61 -5.17 2.11 -11.49
C ALA A 61 -5.03 1.14 -10.31
N ALA A 62 -3.89 1.20 -9.62
CA ALA A 62 -3.67 0.40 -8.41
C ALA A 62 -4.45 0.98 -7.22
N ALA A 63 -5.19 0.15 -6.52
CA ALA A 63 -5.87 0.47 -5.27
C ALA A 63 -4.87 0.51 -4.11
N VAL A 64 -5.02 1.52 -3.28
CA VAL A 64 -4.23 1.74 -2.07
C VAL A 64 -5.16 2.04 -0.91
N LEU A 65 -4.70 1.74 0.30
CA LEU A 65 -5.41 2.06 1.54
C LEU A 65 -4.77 3.30 2.14
N VAL A 66 -5.56 4.38 2.25
CA VAL A 66 -5.11 5.62 2.88
C VAL A 66 -5.58 5.65 4.33
N VAL A 67 -4.64 5.70 5.26
CA VAL A 67 -4.84 5.70 6.72
C VAL A 67 -4.22 6.97 7.29
N GLY A 68 -5.05 7.99 7.51
CA GLY A 68 -4.55 9.32 7.85
C GLY A 68 -3.60 9.83 6.76
N ASP A 69 -2.33 10.07 7.14
CA ASP A 69 -1.28 10.54 6.24
C ASP A 69 -0.48 9.41 5.58
N LYS A 70 -0.76 8.15 5.90
CA LYS A 70 -0.03 6.99 5.37
C LYS A 70 -0.80 6.32 4.24
N VAL A 71 -0.07 5.92 3.19
CA VAL A 71 -0.61 5.19 2.05
C VAL A 71 -0.01 3.80 2.02
N TYR A 72 -0.85 2.78 2.12
CA TYR A 72 -0.44 1.37 2.04
C TYR A 72 -0.85 0.78 0.69
N LYS A 73 0.11 0.13 0.02
CA LYS A 73 -0.14 -0.63 -1.20
C LYS A 73 -0.92 -1.88 -0.84
N VAL A 74 -2.06 -2.12 -1.48
CA VAL A 74 -2.82 -3.35 -1.25
C VAL A 74 -2.28 -4.45 -2.15
N SER A 75 -1.80 -5.56 -1.58
CA SER A 75 -1.33 -6.71 -2.38
C SER A 75 -2.49 -7.36 -3.15
N ASN A 76 -3.62 -7.60 -2.46
CA ASN A 76 -4.81 -8.19 -3.07
C ASN A 76 -5.77 -7.12 -3.61
N GLN A 77 -5.46 -6.62 -4.80
CA GLN A 77 -6.25 -5.57 -5.48
C GLN A 77 -7.73 -5.95 -5.61
N LYS A 78 -8.03 -7.20 -5.96
CA LYS A 78 -9.40 -7.68 -6.23
C LYS A 78 -10.32 -7.61 -5.01
N SER A 79 -9.80 -7.85 -3.80
CA SER A 79 -10.61 -7.85 -2.57
C SER A 79 -11.11 -6.46 -2.18
N VAL A 80 -10.39 -5.41 -2.59
CA VAL A 80 -10.70 -4.02 -2.25
C VAL A 80 -11.48 -3.26 -3.32
N LEU A 81 -11.55 -3.77 -4.57
CA LEU A 81 -12.27 -3.11 -5.67
C LEU A 81 -13.74 -2.78 -5.35
N LYS A 82 -14.42 -3.66 -4.60
CA LYS A 82 -15.83 -3.46 -4.18
C LYS A 82 -16.00 -2.30 -3.18
N TYR A 83 -14.92 -1.89 -2.53
CA TYR A 83 -14.89 -0.83 -1.53
C TYR A 83 -14.20 0.45 -2.01
N ALA A 84 -13.97 0.57 -3.33
CA ALA A 84 -13.35 1.75 -3.93
C ALA A 84 -14.04 3.06 -3.52
N GLY A 85 -13.28 3.99 -2.96
CA GLY A 85 -13.73 5.29 -2.46
C GLY A 85 -14.54 5.24 -1.17
N LYS A 86 -14.71 4.07 -0.54
CA LYS A 86 -15.44 3.90 0.72
C LYS A 86 -14.49 3.82 1.91
N ASN A 87 -15.00 4.21 3.08
CA ASN A 87 -14.34 3.98 4.36
C ASN A 87 -14.39 2.49 4.72
N VAL A 88 -13.25 1.94 5.12
CA VAL A 88 -13.08 0.53 5.45
C VAL A 88 -12.14 0.35 6.64
N SER A 89 -12.44 -0.68 7.43
CA SER A 89 -11.48 -1.28 8.34
C SER A 89 -10.89 -2.52 7.68
N VAL A 90 -9.58 -2.54 7.56
CA VAL A 90 -8.80 -3.58 6.89
C VAL A 90 -7.94 -4.28 7.93
N ASP A 91 -8.07 -5.59 7.98
CA ASP A 91 -7.19 -6.44 8.78
C ASP A 91 -6.25 -7.16 7.83
N GLY A 92 -4.97 -7.20 8.18
CA GLY A 92 -3.99 -7.77 7.28
C GLY A 92 -2.58 -7.84 7.82
N LYS A 93 -1.69 -8.39 7.00
CA LYS A 93 -0.25 -8.42 7.27
C LYS A 93 0.41 -7.24 6.57
N ILE A 94 1.04 -6.37 7.34
CA ILE A 94 1.81 -5.23 6.86
C ILE A 94 3.26 -5.70 6.66
N THR A 95 3.78 -5.45 5.47
CA THR A 95 5.14 -5.74 5.05
C THR A 95 5.71 -4.46 4.43
N GLY A 96 6.38 -3.65 5.27
CA GLY A 96 6.81 -2.29 4.88
C GLY A 96 5.61 -1.42 4.52
N ASP A 97 5.56 -0.96 3.27
CA ASP A 97 4.48 -0.10 2.75
C ASP A 97 3.36 -0.90 2.06
N THR A 98 3.37 -2.23 2.17
CA THR A 98 2.37 -3.11 1.54
C THR A 98 1.54 -3.80 2.60
N ILE A 99 0.22 -3.83 2.43
CA ILE A 99 -0.71 -4.61 3.23
C ILE A 99 -1.28 -5.77 2.41
N GLU A 100 -1.12 -6.96 2.95
CA GLU A 100 -1.85 -8.16 2.52
C GLU A 100 -3.17 -8.23 3.29
N VAL A 101 -4.23 -7.85 2.59
CA VAL A 101 -5.58 -7.76 3.14
C VAL A 101 -6.17 -9.15 3.34
N THR A 102 -6.45 -9.51 4.59
CA THR A 102 -7.12 -10.78 4.94
C THR A 102 -8.62 -10.55 5.16
N LYS A 103 -9.00 -9.40 5.72
CA LYS A 103 -10.40 -9.03 5.95
C LYS A 103 -10.63 -7.55 5.67
N VAL A 104 -11.79 -7.26 5.10
CA VAL A 104 -12.26 -5.88 4.87
C VAL A 104 -13.66 -5.76 5.42
N THR A 105 -13.86 -4.76 6.27
CA THR A 105 -15.15 -4.38 6.81
C THR A 105 -15.47 -2.98 6.32
N GLU A 106 -16.60 -2.81 5.63
CA GLU A 106 -17.06 -1.48 5.23
C GLU A 106 -17.55 -0.72 6.47
N GLU A 107 -16.94 0.43 6.75
CA GLU A 107 -17.41 1.34 7.78
C GLU A 107 -18.46 2.23 7.11
N LYS A 108 -19.74 1.95 7.36
CA LYS A 108 -20.82 2.83 6.90
C LYS A 108 -20.64 4.18 7.59
N SER A 109 -20.32 5.19 6.79
CA SER A 109 -20.42 6.60 7.17
C SER A 109 -21.86 7.06 7.12
#